data_AF-A0A9W9Z4W0-F1
#
_entry.id   AF-A0A9W9Z4W0-F1
#
_cell.length_a   1.000
_cell.length_b   1.000
_cell.length_c   1.000
_cell.angle_alpha   90.00
_cell.angle_beta   90.00
_cell.angle_gamma   90.00
#
_symmetry.space_group_name_H-M   'P 1'
#
loop_
_entity.id
_entity.type
_entity.pdbx_description
1 polymer ?
#
loop_
_entity_poly.entity_id
_entity_poly.type
_entity_poly.pdbx_seq_one_letter_code
_entity_poly.pdbx_strand_id
1 'polypeptide(L)'
;MTAADRKDVNSSVLTYHRIVEAFKLLMLQGASRGRGFLGRQRDQIVRNMTNPAFGESLRHRIYDNRTFDDYKYYGDFYSSTNTGGTAHMSVYFPGRGCGRRHQHDKPLLWFKVSLYTHRYHL
;
A
#
# COMPACT_ATOMS: atom_id res chain seq x y z
N MET A 1 10.86 -9.47 -8.75
CA MET A 1 12.30 -9.16 -8.59
C MET A 1 13.07 -10.45 -8.65
N THR A 2 14.01 -10.53 -9.58
CA THR A 2 14.91 -11.66 -9.81
C THR A 2 16.33 -11.29 -9.38
N ALA A 3 17.24 -12.27 -9.33
CA ALA A 3 18.65 -12.01 -9.03
C ALA A 3 19.30 -11.03 -10.04
N ALA A 4 18.85 -11.04 -11.29
CA ALA A 4 19.35 -10.14 -12.33
C ALA A 4 19.02 -8.66 -12.06
N ASP A 5 17.90 -8.38 -11.38
CA ASP A 5 17.48 -7.01 -11.04
C ASP A 5 18.41 -6.36 -10.01
N ARG A 6 19.17 -7.17 -9.25
CA ARG A 6 20.09 -6.74 -8.19
C ARG A 6 21.55 -7.15 -8.43
N LYS A 7 21.93 -7.44 -9.68
CA LYS A 7 23.27 -7.91 -10.00
C LYS A 7 24.36 -6.83 -9.77
N ASP A 8 24.01 -5.56 -9.96
CA ASP A 8 24.91 -4.43 -9.82
C ASP A 8 24.21 -3.21 -9.18
N VAL A 9 24.97 -2.18 -8.82
CA VAL A 9 24.42 -0.97 -8.19
C VAL A 9 23.45 -0.26 -9.12
N ASN A 10 23.78 -0.16 -10.42
CA ASN A 10 22.94 0.53 -11.39
C ASN A 10 21.63 -0.24 -11.64
N SER A 11 21.68 -1.57 -11.76
CA SER A 11 20.48 -2.40 -11.88
C SER A 11 19.57 -2.29 -10.65
N SER A 12 20.18 -2.25 -9.46
CA SER A 12 19.47 -2.11 -8.19
C SER A 12 18.80 -0.74 -8.10
N VAL A 13 19.52 0.33 -8.44
CA VAL A 13 19.00 1.70 -8.48
C VAL A 13 17.82 1.80 -9.45
N LEU A 14 17.96 1.28 -10.67
CA LEU A 14 16.88 1.26 -11.65
C LEU A 14 15.65 0.48 -11.16
N THR A 15 15.87 -0.63 -10.45
CA THR A 15 14.79 -1.42 -9.88
C THR A 15 14.02 -0.64 -8.83
N TYR A 16 14.72 -0.01 -7.88
CA TYR A 16 14.07 0.82 -6.86
C TYR A 16 13.41 2.07 -7.47
N HIS A 17 14.04 2.70 -8.46
CA HIS A 17 13.48 3.83 -9.20
C HIS A 17 12.12 3.48 -9.79
N ARG A 18 12.03 2.37 -10.54
CA ARG A 18 10.76 1.90 -11.13
C ARG A 18 9.70 1.57 -10.08
N ILE A 19 10.12 1.00 -8.94
CA ILE A 19 9.21 0.72 -7.81
C ILE A 19 8.63 2.03 -7.26
N VAL A 20 9.48 3.01 -6.95
CA VAL A 20 9.06 4.30 -6.39
C VAL A 20 8.16 5.07 -7.35
N GLU A 21 8.51 5.13 -8.63
CA GLU A 21 7.70 5.81 -9.65
C GLU A 21 6.33 5.14 -9.84
N ALA A 22 6.27 3.81 -9.82
CA ALA A 22 5.00 3.07 -9.85
C ALA A 22 4.14 3.40 -8.61
N PHE A 23 4.75 3.45 -7.42
CA PHE A 23 4.04 3.82 -6.19
C PHE A 23 3.51 5.26 -6.24
N LYS A 24 4.28 6.23 -6.74
CA LYS A 24 3.81 7.61 -6.91
C LYS A 24 2.56 7.68 -7.79
N LEU A 25 2.59 7.01 -8.95
CA LEU A 25 1.44 6.96 -9.86
C LEU A 25 0.21 6.34 -9.20
N LEU A 26 0.38 5.23 -8.48
CA LEU A 26 -0.72 4.52 -7.82
C LEU A 26 -1.32 5.28 -6.63
N MET A 27 -0.47 5.90 -5.81
CA MET A 27 -0.90 6.59 -4.59
C MET A 27 -1.80 7.78 -4.89
N LEU A 28 -1.45 8.64 -5.85
CA LEU A 28 -2.29 9.79 -6.22
C LEU A 28 -3.59 9.35 -6.90
N GLN A 29 -3.53 8.26 -7.65
CA GLN A 29 -4.69 7.70 -8.33
C GLN A 29 -5.66 7.01 -7.36
N GLY A 30 -5.17 6.45 -6.25
CA GLY A 30 -6.00 5.99 -5.13
C GLY A 30 -6.52 7.14 -4.26
N ALA A 31 -5.73 8.19 -4.05
CA ALA A 31 -6.08 9.33 -3.21
C ALA A 31 -7.20 10.19 -3.82
N SER A 32 -7.15 10.44 -5.14
CA SER A 32 -8.27 11.08 -5.87
C SER A 32 -9.59 10.31 -5.77
N ARG A 33 -9.53 9.02 -5.38
CA ARG A 33 -10.69 8.13 -5.27
C ARG A 33 -11.15 7.86 -3.84
N GLY A 34 -10.55 8.50 -2.85
CA GLY A 34 -10.80 8.20 -1.43
C GLY A 34 -12.08 8.79 -0.83
N ARG A 35 -12.78 9.70 -1.51
CA ARG A 35 -13.96 10.39 -0.94
C ARG A 35 -15.12 10.41 -1.92
N GLY A 36 -16.05 9.45 -1.80
CA GLY A 36 -17.40 9.57 -2.37
C GLY A 36 -17.89 8.44 -3.29
N PHE A 37 -17.14 7.37 -3.52
CA PHE A 37 -17.61 6.30 -4.40
C PHE A 37 -18.56 5.32 -3.70
N LEU A 38 -19.87 5.58 -3.85
CA LEU A 38 -20.94 4.67 -3.43
C LEU A 38 -21.30 3.69 -4.58
N GLY A 39 -21.53 2.43 -4.25
CA GLY A 39 -22.11 1.44 -5.19
C GLY A 39 -21.28 1.14 -6.44
N ARG A 40 -21.94 1.09 -7.61
CA ARG A 40 -21.41 0.59 -8.90
C ARG A 40 -20.12 1.25 -9.39
N GLN A 41 -19.88 2.51 -9.02
CA GLN A 41 -18.66 3.22 -9.41
C GLN A 41 -17.40 2.60 -8.76
N ARG A 42 -17.52 2.08 -7.53
CA ARG A 42 -16.42 1.36 -6.87
C ARG A 42 -16.02 0.11 -7.64
N ASP A 43 -16.99 -0.70 -8.05
CA ASP A 43 -16.71 -1.96 -8.74
C ASP A 43 -16.03 -1.72 -10.09
N GLN A 44 -16.43 -0.67 -10.79
CA GLN A 44 -15.82 -0.28 -12.05
C GLN A 44 -14.39 0.26 -11.87
N ILE A 45 -14.15 1.04 -10.81
CA ILE A 45 -12.81 1.48 -10.43
C ILE A 45 -11.92 0.29 -10.09
N VAL A 46 -12.42 -0.66 -9.28
CA VAL A 46 -11.67 -1.87 -8.91
C VAL A 46 -11.35 -2.67 -10.16
N ARG A 47 -12.34 -2.93 -11.03
CA ARG A 47 -12.13 -3.63 -12.31
C ARG A 47 -11.07 -2.96 -13.17
N ASN A 48 -11.06 -1.64 -13.26
CA ASN A 48 -10.06 -0.90 -14.01
C ASN A 48 -8.67 -0.98 -13.37
N MET A 49 -8.55 -0.85 -12.04
CA MET A 49 -7.27 -0.96 -11.34
C MET A 49 -6.69 -2.38 -11.37
N THR A 50 -7.55 -3.40 -11.42
CA THR A 50 -7.13 -4.80 -11.56
C THR A 50 -6.91 -5.22 -13.02
N ASN A 51 -7.19 -4.34 -13.99
CA ASN A 51 -7.00 -4.66 -15.40
C ASN A 51 -5.50 -4.60 -15.77
N PRO A 52 -4.92 -5.68 -16.32
CA PRO A 52 -3.51 -5.68 -16.73
C PRO A 52 -3.18 -4.60 -17.77
N ALA A 53 -4.10 -4.30 -18.70
CA ALA A 53 -3.88 -3.26 -19.71
C ALA A 53 -3.73 -1.86 -19.08
N PHE A 54 -4.47 -1.61 -17.99
CA PHE A 54 -4.33 -0.37 -17.23
C PHE A 54 -2.96 -0.31 -16.52
N GLY A 55 -2.53 -1.43 -15.92
CA GLY A 55 -1.19 -1.55 -15.34
C GLY A 55 -0.07 -1.29 -16.36
N GLU A 56 -0.20 -1.84 -17.57
CA GLU A 56 0.74 -1.58 -18.66
C GLU A 56 0.73 -0.10 -19.09
N SER A 57 -0.45 0.54 -19.18
CA SER A 57 -0.51 1.96 -19.50
C SER A 57 0.23 2.84 -18.48
N LEU A 58 0.19 2.47 -17.18
CA LEU A 58 0.94 3.15 -16.12
C LEU A 58 2.44 2.88 -16.23
N ARG A 59 2.82 1.64 -16.58
CA ARG A 59 4.22 1.26 -16.79
C ARG A 59 4.88 2.09 -17.88
N HIS A 60 4.17 2.38 -18.98
CA HIS A 60 4.68 3.23 -20.07
C HIS A 60 4.89 4.70 -19.69
N ARG A 61 4.34 5.14 -18.55
CA ARG A 61 4.57 6.49 -18.01
C ARG A 61 5.79 6.58 -17.11
N ILE A 62 6.47 5.47 -16.83
CA ILE A 62 7.68 5.44 -16.01
C ILE A 62 8.89 5.64 -16.93
N TYR A 63 9.68 6.67 -16.66
CA TYR A 63 10.92 6.93 -17.39
C TYR A 63 12.12 6.50 -16.54
N ASP A 64 13.02 5.69 -17.09
CA ASP A 64 14.18 5.17 -16.34
C ASP A 64 15.25 6.23 -16.05
N ASN A 65 15.27 7.32 -16.82
CA ASN A 65 16.32 8.33 -16.76
C ASN A 65 15.91 9.63 -16.03
N ARG A 66 14.65 9.74 -15.58
CA ARG A 66 14.15 10.95 -14.94
C ARG A 66 13.02 10.67 -13.96
N THR A 67 12.89 11.53 -12.98
CA THR A 67 11.70 11.69 -12.14
C THR A 67 11.05 13.02 -12.48
N PHE A 68 9.75 13.16 -12.21
CA PHE A 68 9.09 14.46 -12.29
C PHE A 68 8.96 15.03 -10.89
N ASP A 69 9.32 16.30 -10.73
CA ASP A 69 9.09 17.03 -9.48
C ASP A 69 7.70 17.68 -9.46
N ASP A 70 7.12 17.90 -10.65
CA ASP A 70 5.75 18.37 -10.79
C ASP A 70 4.78 17.26 -10.39
N TYR A 71 4.08 17.49 -9.27
CA TYR A 71 3.07 16.58 -8.75
C TYR A 71 1.94 16.33 -9.74
N LYS A 72 1.61 17.31 -10.59
CA LYS A 72 0.52 17.22 -11.58
C LYS A 72 0.75 16.10 -12.59
N TYR A 73 2.02 15.74 -12.84
CA TYR A 73 2.35 14.60 -13.68
C TYR A 73 1.76 13.28 -13.13
N TYR A 74 1.78 13.11 -11.81
CA TYR A 74 1.27 11.92 -11.13
C TYR A 74 -0.23 12.04 -10.78
N GLY A 75 -0.75 13.26 -10.63
CA GLY A 75 -2.16 13.57 -10.43
C GLY A 75 -2.40 14.81 -9.58
N ASP A 76 -3.66 15.22 -9.45
CA ASP A 76 -4.05 16.50 -8.81
C ASP A 76 -4.47 16.39 -7.33
N PHE A 77 -4.11 15.30 -6.64
CA PHE A 77 -4.60 15.05 -5.27
C PHE A 77 -3.49 14.94 -4.24
N TYR A 78 -3.52 15.84 -3.25
CA TYR A 78 -2.78 15.71 -1.99
C TYR A 78 -3.75 15.79 -0.80
N SER A 79 -3.60 14.83 0.12
CA SER A 79 -4.20 14.89 1.45
C SER A 79 -3.32 15.73 2.36
N SER A 80 -3.91 16.50 3.27
CA SER A 80 -3.21 17.15 4.38
C SER A 80 -2.35 16.13 5.15
N THR A 81 -1.16 16.54 5.57
CA THR A 81 -0.25 15.72 6.39
C THR A 81 -0.93 15.38 7.71
N ASN A 82 -1.38 14.14 7.86
CA ASN A 82 -1.85 13.62 9.14
C ASN A 82 -0.65 12.95 9.84
N THR A 83 -0.27 13.46 11.01
CA THR A 83 0.87 12.96 11.81
C THR A 83 0.50 11.80 12.74
N GLY A 84 -0.68 11.20 12.58
CA GLY A 84 -1.14 10.06 13.38
C GLY A 84 -0.35 8.77 13.14
N GLY A 85 0.04 8.09 14.22
CA GLY A 85 0.62 6.75 14.18
C GLY A 85 -0.43 5.66 13.90
N THR A 86 0.01 4.54 13.32
CA THR A 86 -0.84 3.35 13.12
C THR A 86 -0.08 2.12 13.63
N ALA A 87 -0.77 1.24 14.36
CA ALA A 87 -0.22 -0.05 14.78
C ALA A 87 -0.80 -1.19 13.92
N HIS A 88 0.05 -2.11 13.47
CA HIS A 88 -0.36 -3.31 12.72
C HIS A 88 0.02 -4.58 13.49
N MET A 89 -0.97 -5.44 13.77
CA MET A 89 -0.78 -6.71 14.47
C MET A 89 -1.35 -7.87 13.64
N SER A 90 -0.54 -8.89 13.43
CA SER A 90 -0.94 -10.16 12.81
C SER A 90 -0.81 -11.30 13.81
N VAL A 91 -1.86 -12.11 13.94
CA VAL A 91 -1.84 -13.30 14.80
C VAL A 91 -2.10 -14.52 13.94
N TYR A 92 -1.27 -15.55 14.11
CA TYR A 92 -1.41 -16.84 13.44
C TYR A 92 -1.65 -17.93 14.47
N PHE A 93 -2.72 -18.70 14.30
CA PHE A 93 -3.02 -19.85 15.14
C PHE A 93 -2.97 -21.12 14.29
N PRO A 94 -2.18 -22.14 14.66
CA PRO A 94 -2.20 -23.43 13.99
C PRO A 94 -3.63 -24.02 14.02
N GLY A 95 -4.19 -24.32 12.85
CA GLY A 95 -5.48 -24.98 12.70
C GLY A 95 -6.73 -24.08 12.57
N ARG A 96 -6.65 -22.75 12.78
CA ARG A 96 -7.81 -21.84 12.62
C ARG A 96 -7.54 -20.55 11.83
N GLY A 97 -6.55 -20.55 10.94
CA GLY A 97 -6.30 -19.46 9.99
C GLY A 97 -5.62 -18.22 10.58
N CYS A 98 -5.40 -17.21 9.74
CA CYS A 98 -4.70 -15.96 10.10
C CYS A 98 -5.69 -14.81 10.31
N GLY A 99 -5.48 -14.00 11.36
CA GLY A 99 -6.26 -12.79 11.63
C GLY A 99 -5.38 -11.53 11.57
N ARG A 100 -5.86 -10.47 10.90
CA ARG A 100 -5.19 -9.16 10.81
C ARG A 100 -6.07 -8.05 11.37
N ARG A 101 -5.50 -7.19 12.23
CA ARG A 101 -6.16 -5.98 12.75
C ARG A 101 -5.29 -4.74 12.51
N HIS A 102 -5.94 -3.64 12.12
CA HIS A 102 -5.36 -2.30 12.01
C HIS A 102 -6.04 -1.40 13.04
N GLN A 103 -5.25 -0.76 13.91
CA GLN A 103 -5.74 0.22 14.88
C GLN A 103 -5.15 1.59 14.57
N HIS A 104 -6.02 2.60 14.43
CA HIS A 104 -5.63 4.01 14.37
C HIS A 104 -5.73 4.61 15.77
N ASP A 105 -4.64 5.23 16.23
CA ASP A 105 -4.59 5.85 17.55
C ASP A 105 -5.33 7.20 17.52
N LYS A 106 -6.44 7.26 18.26
CA LYS A 106 -6.99 8.47 18.86
C LYS A 106 -6.85 8.32 20.39
N PRO A 107 -6.66 9.40 21.16
CA PRO A 107 -6.09 9.31 22.51
C PRO A 107 -6.93 8.41 23.44
N LEU A 108 -6.27 7.34 23.86
CA LEU A 108 -6.41 6.53 25.08
C LEU A 108 -7.80 6.44 25.72
N LEU A 109 -8.48 5.30 25.53
CA LEU A 109 -9.30 4.68 26.58
C LEU A 109 -9.38 3.15 26.38
N TRP A 110 -8.66 2.42 27.26
CA TRP A 110 -8.74 0.99 27.59
C TRP A 110 -8.83 -0.06 26.46
N PHE A 111 -7.67 -0.65 26.09
CA PHE A 111 -7.62 -2.05 25.63
C PHE A 111 -6.88 -2.91 26.65
N LYS A 112 -7.64 -3.65 27.46
CA LYS A 112 -7.14 -4.70 28.35
C LYS A 112 -7.00 -5.99 27.53
N VAL A 113 -5.78 -6.33 27.11
CA VAL A 113 -5.48 -7.67 26.57
C VAL A 113 -5.40 -8.63 27.75
N SER A 114 -6.47 -9.38 28.00
CA SER A 114 -6.46 -10.46 28.97
C SER A 114 -5.91 -11.72 28.28
N LEU A 115 -4.60 -11.96 28.41
CA LEU A 115 -3.97 -13.23 28.03
C LEU A 115 -4.38 -14.30 29.04
N TYR A 116 -5.35 -15.16 28.66
CA TYR A 116 -5.64 -16.38 29.40
C TYR A 116 -4.66 -17.47 28.93
N THR A 117 -3.50 -17.56 29.56
CA THR A 117 -2.63 -18.75 29.45
C THR A 117 -2.99 -19.70 30.59
N HIS A 118 -3.81 -20.72 30.33
CA HIS A 118 -3.92 -21.83 31.27
C HIS A 118 -2.88 -22.90 30.95
N ARG A 119 -2.15 -23.23 32.01
CA ARG A 119 -0.98 -24.10 32.10
C ARG A 119 -1.21 -25.48 31.49
N TYR A 120 -0.21 -25.94 30.74
CA TYR A 120 0.06 -27.37 30.58
C TYR A 120 0.50 -27.94 31.94
N HIS A 121 -0.19 -28.98 32.41
CA HIS A 121 0.36 -29.92 33.39
C HIS A 121 0.85 -31.15 32.63
N LEU A 122 1.99 -31.67 33.09
CA LEU A 122 2.76 -32.81 32.61
C LEU A 122 1.92 -34.01 32.16
#